data_AF-A0A2R7KF91-F1
#
_entry.id   AF-A0A2R7KF91-F1
#
_cell.length_a   1.000
_cell.length_b   1.000
_cell.length_c   1.000
_cell.angle_alpha   90.00
_cell.angle_beta   90.00
_cell.angle_gamma   90.00
#
_symmetry.space_group_name_H-M   'P 1'
#
loop_
_entity.id
_entity.type
_entity.pdbx_description
1 polymer ?
#
loop_
_entity_poly.entity_id
_entity_poly.type
_entity_poly.pdbx_seq_one_letter_code
_entity_poly.pdbx_strand_id
1 'polypeptide(L)'
;MKKIYLNLLLLTLIPLQGFCQLKKVDPPPIKEELIIADQEDGKIEDGKYKCNLFDWQIEIPEGFTITSKERTKELEDKGYEAMKEHSSQGKNISRATTTLISFEKDKYNIFSANYESLVG
;
A
#
# COMPACT_ATOMS: atom_id res chain seq x y z
N MET A 1 -6.41 -33.27 54.70
CA MET A 1 -7.47 -32.58 53.94
C MET A 1 -6.84 -31.65 52.88
N LYS A 2 -6.23 -32.23 51.84
CA LYS A 2 -5.42 -31.52 50.83
C LYS A 2 -6.05 -31.49 49.43
N LYS A 3 -7.31 -31.97 49.31
CA LYS A 3 -8.02 -32.12 48.02
C LYS A 3 -9.07 -31.04 47.73
N ILE A 4 -9.30 -30.10 48.66
CA ILE A 4 -10.32 -29.05 48.50
C ILE A 4 -9.71 -27.78 47.87
N TYR A 5 -8.42 -27.51 48.09
CA TYR A 5 -7.74 -26.35 47.48
C TYR A 5 -7.43 -26.51 45.99
N LEU A 6 -7.40 -27.76 45.48
CA LEU A 6 -7.11 -28.04 44.07
C LEU A 6 -8.29 -27.67 43.15
N ASN A 7 -9.51 -27.62 43.69
CA ASN A 7 -10.71 -27.25 42.93
C ASN A 7 -10.99 -25.73 42.92
N LEU A 8 -10.32 -24.96 43.79
CA LEU A 8 -10.44 -23.49 43.80
C LEU A 8 -9.44 -22.82 42.84
N LEU A 9 -8.40 -23.54 42.41
CA LEU A 9 -7.37 -23.04 41.50
C LEU A 9 -7.74 -23.22 40.02
N LEU A 10 -8.83 -23.91 39.70
CA LEU A 10 -9.26 -24.17 38.31
C LEU A 10 -10.26 -23.13 37.76
N LEU A 11 -10.64 -22.12 38.57
CA LEU A 11 -11.61 -21.10 38.16
C LEU A 11 -10.99 -19.85 37.51
N THR A 12 -9.66 -19.79 37.33
CA THR A 12 -8.96 -18.61 36.80
C THR A 12 -8.61 -18.71 35.31
N LEU A 13 -9.14 -19.70 34.59
CA LEU A 13 -8.90 -19.93 33.16
C LEU A 13 -10.17 -19.73 32.32
N ILE A 14 -10.92 -18.68 32.62
CA ILE A 14 -11.93 -18.16 31.68
C ILE A 14 -11.24 -17.03 30.92
N PRO A 15 -10.94 -17.18 29.60
CA PRO A 15 -10.58 -16.03 28.79
C PRO A 15 -11.82 -15.14 28.72
N LEU A 16 -11.81 -14.06 29.51
CA LEU A 16 -12.74 -12.95 29.31
C LEU A 16 -12.43 -12.41 27.92
N GLN A 17 -13.20 -12.86 26.92
CA GLN A 17 -13.24 -12.22 25.62
C GLN A 17 -13.71 -10.79 25.87
N GLY A 18 -12.75 -9.88 25.97
CA GLY A 18 -13.01 -8.46 25.97
C GLY A 18 -13.70 -8.14 24.65
N PHE A 19 -15.02 -8.03 24.69
CA PHE A 19 -15.78 -7.34 23.66
C PHE A 19 -15.31 -5.89 23.67
N CYS A 20 -14.28 -5.57 22.88
CA CYS A 20 -14.01 -4.20 22.49
C CYS A 20 -15.19 -3.75 21.64
N GLN A 21 -16.15 -3.05 22.25
CA GLN A 21 -17.13 -2.31 21.46
C GLN A 21 -16.38 -1.18 20.76
N LEU A 22 -16.21 -1.29 19.44
CA LEU A 22 -15.86 -0.17 18.59
C LEU A 22 -16.98 0.86 18.70
N LYS A 23 -16.70 1.99 19.36
CA LYS A 23 -17.57 3.16 19.34
C LYS A 23 -17.72 3.57 17.87
N LYS A 24 -18.91 3.37 17.29
CA LYS A 24 -19.27 4.01 16.03
C LYS A 24 -19.34 5.51 16.29
N VAL A 25 -18.35 6.23 15.78
CA VAL A 25 -18.42 7.68 15.62
C VAL A 25 -18.82 7.88 14.17
N ASP A 26 -20.04 8.33 13.94
CA ASP A 26 -20.45 8.75 12.59
C ASP A 26 -19.56 9.93 12.17
N PRO A 27 -18.86 9.85 11.02
CA PRO A 27 -18.05 10.96 10.57
C PRO A 27 -18.95 12.16 10.24
N PRO A 28 -18.55 13.40 10.59
CA PRO A 28 -19.28 14.58 10.17
C PRO A 28 -19.28 14.68 8.64
N PRO A 29 -20.32 15.28 8.01
CA PRO A 29 -20.38 15.40 6.57
C PRO A 29 -19.28 16.36 6.11
N ILE A 30 -18.22 15.82 5.49
CA ILE A 30 -17.15 16.61 4.90
C ILE A 30 -17.71 17.25 3.62
N LYS A 31 -18.09 18.52 3.73
CA LYS A 31 -18.22 19.44 2.60
C LYS A 31 -17.17 20.52 2.80
N GLU A 32 -16.02 20.33 2.17
CA GLU A 32 -15.13 21.39 1.72
C GLU A 32 -13.96 20.71 0.99
N GLU A 33 -13.68 21.21 -0.22
CA GLU A 33 -12.73 20.66 -1.17
C GLU A 33 -11.38 20.37 -0.51
N LEU A 34 -11.04 19.09 -0.42
CA LEU A 34 -9.68 18.67 -0.11
C LEU A 34 -8.82 19.12 -1.29
N ILE A 35 -8.08 20.21 -1.13
CA ILE A 35 -6.95 20.51 -2.01
C ILE A 35 -5.99 19.34 -1.81
N ILE A 36 -6.03 18.35 -2.71
CA ILE A 36 -5.10 17.24 -2.75
C ILE A 36 -3.76 17.84 -3.17
N ALA A 37 -3.02 18.39 -2.21
CA ALA A 37 -1.58 18.46 -2.32
C ALA A 37 -1.12 17.03 -2.60
N ASP A 38 -0.33 16.82 -3.65
CA ASP A 38 0.22 15.51 -4.04
C ASP A 38 0.72 14.77 -2.79
N GLN A 39 -0.15 13.93 -2.23
CA GLN A 39 0.17 13.15 -1.06
C GLN A 39 0.96 12.00 -1.63
N GLU A 40 2.28 12.04 -1.45
CA GLU A 40 3.16 10.96 -1.88
C GLU A 40 2.54 9.60 -1.48
N ASP A 41 2.46 8.68 -2.44
CA ASP A 41 1.76 7.40 -2.28
C ASP A 41 2.41 6.50 -1.21
N GLY A 42 3.59 6.90 -0.73
CA GLY A 42 4.28 6.34 0.41
C GLY A 42 5.40 7.24 0.92
N LYS A 43 6.14 6.73 1.90
CA LYS A 43 7.29 7.40 2.51
C LYS A 43 8.43 6.42 2.74
N ILE A 44 9.65 6.93 2.76
CA ILE A 44 10.83 6.13 3.04
C ILE A 44 11.30 6.40 4.45
N GLU A 45 11.32 5.36 5.29
CA GLU A 45 11.77 5.38 6.67
C GLU A 45 12.70 4.18 6.89
N ASP A 46 13.90 4.41 7.39
CA ASP A 46 14.87 3.34 7.72
C ASP A 46 15.17 2.38 6.56
N GLY A 47 15.33 2.91 5.34
CA GLY A 47 15.59 2.11 4.13
C GLY A 47 14.39 1.30 3.63
N LYS A 48 13.21 1.49 4.24
CA LYS A 48 11.96 0.83 3.86
C LYS A 48 11.00 1.84 3.28
N TYR A 49 10.44 1.51 2.13
CA TYR A 49 9.28 2.22 1.62
C TYR A 49 8.02 1.66 2.30
N LYS A 50 7.18 2.56 2.82
CA LYS A 50 5.87 2.26 3.38
C LYS A 50 4.80 2.94 2.54
N CYS A 51 3.86 2.16 2.03
CA CYS A 51 2.71 2.71 1.31
C CYS A 51 1.75 3.42 2.28
N ASN A 52 1.23 4.57 1.87
CA ASN A 52 0.24 5.31 2.64
C ASN A 52 -1.20 4.81 2.38
N LEU A 53 -1.42 4.03 1.32
CA LEU A 53 -2.75 3.59 0.87
C LEU A 53 -3.20 2.28 1.50
N PHE A 54 -2.28 1.35 1.76
CA PHE A 54 -2.56 0.02 2.33
C PHE A 54 -1.32 -0.53 3.04
N ASP A 55 -1.49 -1.61 3.82
CA ASP A 55 -0.44 -2.23 4.64
C ASP A 55 0.56 -3.03 3.78
N TRP A 56 1.32 -2.29 2.97
CA TRP A 56 2.38 -2.81 2.12
C TRP A 56 3.65 -1.99 2.29
N GLN A 57 4.76 -2.70 2.38
CA GLN A 57 6.08 -2.12 2.52
C GLN A 57 7.12 -2.98 1.83
N ILE A 58 8.21 -2.36 1.41
CA ILE A 58 9.34 -3.05 0.80
C ILE A 58 10.64 -2.45 1.32
N GLU A 59 11.61 -3.32 1.62
CA GLU A 59 12.97 -2.91 1.92
C GLU A 59 13.73 -2.66 0.62
N ILE A 60 14.35 -1.49 0.51
CA ILE A 60 15.12 -1.12 -0.66
C ILE A 60 16.48 -1.81 -0.55
N PRO A 61 16.86 -2.69 -1.48
CA PRO A 61 18.13 -3.40 -1.39
C PRO A 61 19.33 -2.45 -1.46
N GLU A 62 20.42 -2.81 -0.79
CA GLU A 62 21.66 -2.04 -0.85
C GLU A 62 22.18 -1.88 -2.29
N GLY A 63 22.68 -0.69 -2.61
CA GLY A 63 23.23 -0.37 -3.92
C GLY A 63 22.19 -0.05 -5.00
N PHE A 64 20.91 0.05 -4.65
CA PHE A 64 19.85 0.57 -5.52
C PHE A 64 19.57 2.04 -5.22
N THR A 65 19.23 2.80 -6.25
CA THR A 65 18.84 4.22 -6.18
C THR A 65 17.36 4.33 -6.49
N ILE A 66 16.63 5.12 -5.71
CA ILE A 66 15.20 5.38 -5.95
C ILE A 66 15.08 6.22 -7.23
N THR A 67 14.23 5.75 -8.14
CA THR A 67 13.90 6.47 -9.37
C THR A 67 12.91 7.58 -9.02
N SER A 68 13.12 8.79 -9.55
CA SER A 68 12.17 9.89 -9.32
C SER A 68 10.79 9.57 -9.92
N LYS A 69 9.74 10.12 -9.30
CA LYS A 69 8.36 9.92 -9.76
C LYS A 69 8.15 10.51 -11.15
N GLU A 70 8.74 11.66 -11.44
CA GLU A 70 8.66 12.33 -12.75
C GLU A 70 9.28 11.47 -13.84
N ARG A 71 10.47 10.92 -13.58
CA ARG A 71 11.14 10.03 -14.53
C ARG A 71 10.34 8.75 -14.77
N THR A 72 9.76 8.19 -13.72
CA THR A 72 8.94 6.98 -13.80
C THR A 72 7.68 7.25 -14.63
N LYS A 73 7.00 8.37 -14.36
CA LYS A 73 5.83 8.83 -15.13
C LYS A 73 6.17 9.11 -16.60
N GLU A 74 7.30 9.73 -16.88
CA GLU A 74 7.77 9.96 -18.25
C GLU A 74 7.95 8.65 -19.03
N LEU A 75 8.53 7.63 -18.38
CA LEU A 75 8.73 6.31 -18.98
C LEU A 75 7.40 5.58 -19.20
N GLU A 76 6.47 5.67 -18.25
CA GLU A 76 5.12 5.11 -18.36
C GLU A 76 4.31 5.75 -19.48
N ASP A 77 4.34 7.09 -19.59
CA ASP A 77 3.66 7.83 -20.65
C ASP A 77 4.19 7.44 -22.04
N LYS A 78 5.51 7.31 -22.18
CA LYS A 78 6.14 6.83 -23.43
C LYS A 78 5.72 5.40 -23.76
N GLY A 79 5.71 4.51 -22.77
CA GLY A 79 5.27 3.13 -22.94
C GLY A 79 3.80 3.04 -23.37
N TYR A 80 2.94 3.84 -22.74
CA TYR A 80 1.52 3.91 -23.06
C TYR A 80 1.26 4.38 -24.49
N GLU A 81 1.88 5.48 -24.93
CA GLU A 81 1.67 5.97 -26.30
C GLU A 81 2.19 4.96 -27.35
N ALA A 82 3.35 4.32 -27.12
CA ALA A 82 3.85 3.27 -27.99
C ALA A 82 2.88 2.06 -28.09
N MET A 83 2.30 1.63 -26.96
CA MET A 83 1.31 0.55 -26.96
C MET A 83 0.01 0.93 -27.66
N LYS A 84 -0.42 2.19 -27.50
CA LYS A 84 -1.62 2.73 -28.13
C LYS A 84 -1.49 2.81 -29.64
N GLU A 85 -0.34 3.27 -30.16
CA GLU A 85 -0.04 3.30 -31.60
C GLU A 85 -0.11 1.92 -32.25
N HIS A 86 0.26 0.87 -31.52
CA HIS A 86 0.26 -0.51 -32.00
C HIS A 86 -0.99 -1.32 -31.59
N SER A 87 -1.95 -0.70 -30.90
CA SER A 87 -3.16 -1.39 -30.45
C SER A 87 -4.16 -1.58 -31.60
N SER A 88 -4.66 -2.80 -31.76
CA SER A 88 -5.76 -3.11 -32.68
C SER A 88 -7.09 -2.60 -32.10
N GLN A 89 -8.01 -2.18 -32.97
CA GLN A 89 -9.35 -1.74 -32.58
C GLN A 89 -10.02 -2.76 -31.63
N GLY A 90 -10.38 -2.30 -30.43
CA GLY A 90 -11.08 -3.10 -29.41
C GLY A 90 -10.26 -3.50 -28.18
N LYS A 91 -8.96 -3.18 -28.10
CA LYS A 91 -8.17 -3.33 -26.86
C LYS A 91 -8.18 -2.04 -26.05
N ASN A 92 -8.78 -2.08 -24.86
CA ASN A 92 -8.65 -1.00 -23.89
C ASN A 92 -7.28 -1.12 -23.19
N ILE A 93 -6.40 -0.16 -23.43
CA ILE A 93 -5.17 -0.02 -22.67
C ILE A 93 -5.50 0.86 -21.47
N SER A 94 -5.43 0.29 -20.26
CA SER A 94 -5.63 1.05 -19.03
C SER A 94 -4.42 1.97 -18.80
N ARG A 95 -4.70 3.23 -18.46
CA ARG A 95 -3.71 4.20 -17.99
C ARG A 95 -3.68 4.28 -16.45
N ALA A 96 -4.63 3.62 -15.78
CA ALA A 96 -4.94 3.84 -14.37
C ALA A 96 -4.14 2.95 -13.42
N THR A 97 -2.82 2.90 -13.58
CA THR A 97 -1.92 2.27 -12.60
C THR A 97 -1.30 3.34 -11.72
N THR A 98 -1.37 3.14 -10.40
CA THR A 98 -0.70 4.01 -9.43
C THR A 98 0.67 3.42 -9.13
N THR A 99 1.72 4.13 -9.51
CA THR A 99 3.10 3.68 -9.28
C THR A 99 3.51 4.01 -7.85
N LEU A 100 3.82 2.96 -7.07
CA LEU A 100 4.13 3.10 -5.64
C LEU A 100 5.59 3.50 -5.45
N ILE A 101 6.51 2.69 -6.00
CA ILE A 101 7.94 2.92 -5.92
C ILE A 101 8.64 2.28 -7.13
N SER A 102 9.70 2.93 -7.58
CA SER A 102 10.66 2.39 -8.53
C SER A 102 12.08 2.63 -8.03
N PHE A 103 12.96 1.66 -8.22
CA PHE A 103 14.37 1.80 -7.91
C PHE A 103 15.23 1.02 -8.92
N GLU A 104 16.42 1.55 -9.19
CA GLU A 104 17.33 1.03 -10.19
C GLU A 104 18.74 0.85 -9.62
N LYS A 105 19.40 -0.23 -10.01
CA LYS A 105 20.84 -0.42 -9.76
C LYS A 105 21.68 0.07 -10.93
N ASP A 106 21.15 -0.14 -12.14
CA ASP A 106 21.71 0.34 -13.40
C ASP A 106 20.61 0.36 -14.47
N LYS A 107 20.96 0.80 -15.68
CA LYS A 107 20.03 0.94 -16.82
C LYS A 107 19.34 -0.36 -17.28
N TYR A 108 19.80 -1.52 -16.82
CA TYR A 108 19.22 -2.82 -17.15
C TYR A 108 18.52 -3.48 -15.96
N ASN A 109 18.80 -3.01 -14.74
CA ASN A 109 18.30 -3.58 -13.50
C ASN A 109 17.39 -2.56 -12.80
N ILE A 110 16.13 -2.56 -13.21
CA ILE A 110 15.08 -1.68 -12.70
C ILE A 110 13.99 -2.55 -12.07
N PHE A 111 13.55 -2.15 -10.89
CA PHE A 111 12.39 -2.72 -10.22
C PHE A 111 11.33 -1.63 -10.07
N SER A 112 10.08 -1.99 -10.33
CA SER A 112 8.93 -1.13 -10.05
C SER A 112 7.79 -1.93 -9.42
N ALA A 113 7.07 -1.27 -8.51
CA ALA A 113 5.86 -1.79 -7.89
C ALA A 113 4.71 -0.83 -8.15
N ASN A 114 3.63 -1.37 -8.72
CA ASN A 114 2.44 -0.62 -9.11
C ASN A 114 1.21 -1.22 -8.44
N TYR A 115 0.26 -0.36 -8.09
CA TYR A 115 -1.06 -0.74 -7.63
C TYR A 115 -2.08 -0.54 -8.75
N GLU A 116 -2.83 -1.59 -9.05
CA GLU A 116 -3.94 -1.57 -10.01
C GLU A 116 -5.24 -1.89 -9.28
N SER A 117 -6.22 -1.02 -9.43
CA SER A 117 -7.56 -1.25 -8.91
C SER A 117 -8.32 -2.20 -9.83
N LEU A 118 -9.14 -3.09 -9.27
CA LEU A 118 -10.05 -3.94 -10.04
C LEU A 118 -11.20 -3.15 -10.71
N VAL A 119 -11.35 -1.88 -10.34
CA VAL A 119 -12.32 -0.96 -10.97
C VAL A 119 -11.65 -0.35 -12.20
N GLY A 120 -11.69 -1.10 -13.31
CA GLY A 120 -11.25 -0.66 -14.64
C GLY A 120 -12.41 -0.16 -15.49
#